data_AF-A0A7V5WH83-F1
#
_entry.id   AF-A0A7V5WH83-F1
#
_cell.length_a   1.000
_cell.length_b   1.000
_cell.length_c   1.000
_cell.angle_alpha   90.00
_cell.angle_beta   90.00
_cell.angle_gamma   90.00
#
_symmetry.space_group_name_H-M   'P 1'
#
loop_
_entity.id
_entity.type
_entity.pdbx_description
1 polymer ?
#
loop_
_entity_poly.entity_id
_entity_poly.type
_entity_poly.pdbx_seq_one_letter_code
_entity_poly.pdbx_strand_id
1 'polypeptide(L)' 'MKKLVTAIMVVAFALSSAGIVMAQKLTCTVDVVEGDKVTMTCKGADKLTAGDEVQVRGKKKGAVEGC' A
#
# COMPACT_ATOMS: atom_id res chain seq x y z
N MET A 1 7.81 -32.53 -20.75
CA MET A 1 6.76 -31.51 -21.04
C MET A 1 5.74 -31.35 -19.91
N LYS A 2 5.11 -32.42 -19.41
CA LYS A 2 4.04 -32.32 -18.37
C LYS A 2 4.48 -31.66 -17.05
N LYS A 3 5.68 -31.98 -16.53
CA LYS A 3 6.23 -31.43 -15.27
C LYS A 3 6.66 -29.95 -15.36
N LEU A 4 6.92 -29.47 -16.57
CA LEU A 4 7.42 -28.12 -16.83
C LEU A 4 6.25 -27.12 -16.86
N VAL A 5 5.11 -27.54 -17.41
CA VAL A 5 3.86 -26.77 -17.42
C VAL A 5 3.32 -26.58 -16.00
N THR A 6 3.38 -27.61 -15.16
CA THR A 6 2.91 -27.50 -13.75
C THR A 6 3.81 -26.57 -12.93
N ALA A 7 5.12 -26.62 -13.14
CA ALA A 7 6.06 -25.72 -12.48
C ALA A 7 5.81 -24.25 -12.87
N ILE A 8 5.54 -23.99 -14.17
CA ILE A 8 5.22 -22.64 -14.65
C ILE A 8 3.93 -22.11 -14.02
N MET A 9 2.89 -22.93 -13.88
CA MET A 9 1.63 -22.48 -13.26
C MET A 9 1.77 -22.14 -11.78
N VAL A 10 2.55 -22.91 -11.00
CA VAL A 10 2.81 -22.60 -9.59
C VAL A 10 3.60 -21.31 -9.44
N VAL A 11 4.59 -21.08 -10.31
CA VAL A 11 5.37 -19.83 -10.35
C VAL A 11 4.48 -18.65 -10.75
N ALA A 12 3.60 -18.81 -11.75
CA ALA A 12 2.69 -17.75 -12.16
C ALA A 12 1.69 -17.37 -11.04
N PHE A 13 1.18 -18.35 -10.29
CA PHE A 13 0.30 -18.10 -9.14
C PHE A 13 1.04 -17.39 -8.00
N ALA A 14 2.28 -17.80 -7.70
CA ALA A 14 3.11 -17.15 -6.68
C ALA A 14 3.52 -15.71 -7.07
N LEU A 15 3.71 -15.43 -8.36
CA LEU A 15 3.99 -14.08 -8.85
C LEU A 15 2.73 -13.19 -8.87
N SER A 16 1.55 -13.77 -9.07
CA SER A 16 0.28 -13.03 -9.08
C SER A 16 -0.09 -12.50 -7.69
N SER A 17 0.30 -13.18 -6.61
CA SER A 17 0.07 -12.71 -5.24
C SER A 17 1.09 -11.65 -4.79
N ALA A 18 2.25 -11.55 -5.45
CA ALA A 18 3.30 -10.58 -5.13
C ALA A 18 3.09 -9.21 -5.82
N GLY A 19 2.19 -9.11 -6.81
CA GLY A 19 1.97 -7.89 -7.59
C GLY A 19 1.22 -6.75 -6.89
N ILE A 20 0.68 -6.95 -5.68
CA ILE A 20 -0.22 -5.98 -5.02
C ILE A 20 0.51 -5.07 -4.00
N VAL A 21 1.78 -5.34 -3.66
CA VAL A 21 2.42 -4.71 -2.48
C VAL A 21 3.64 -3.83 -2.76
N MET A 22 3.97 -3.54 -4.02
CA MET A 22 5.12 -2.69 -4.36
C MET A 22 4.71 -1.31 -4.93
N ALA A 23 3.66 -0.70 -4.39
CA ALA A 23 3.46 0.73 -4.57
C ALA A 23 4.50 1.50 -3.72
N GLN A 24 5.20 2.46 -4.32
CA GLN A 24 6.13 3.34 -3.61
C GLN A 24 5.40 3.99 -2.43
N LYS A 25 5.78 3.63 -1.20
CA LYS A 25 5.20 4.23 0.01
C LYS A 25 5.64 5.70 0.09
N LEU A 26 4.76 6.62 -0.25
CA LEU A 26 4.96 8.04 -0.01
C LEU A 26 4.82 8.30 1.50
N THR A 27 5.80 8.98 2.08
CA THR A 27 5.73 9.39 3.49
C THR A 27 4.99 10.71 3.54
N CYS A 28 3.82 10.72 4.16
CA CYS A 28 3.00 11.91 4.35
C CYS A 28 2.82 12.22 5.83
N THR A 29 2.83 13.50 6.17
CA THR A 29 2.45 14.01 7.49
C THR A 29 1.05 14.60 7.38
N VAL A 30 0.17 14.26 8.32
CA VAL A 30 -1.15 14.90 8.40
C VAL A 30 -0.97 16.24 9.08
N ASP A 31 -1.33 17.32 8.39
CA ASP A 31 -1.20 18.68 8.90
C ASP A 31 -2.49 19.12 9.58
N VAL A 32 -3.63 18.87 8.94
CA VAL A 32 -4.95 19.31 9.41
C VAL A 32 -6.00 18.24 9.11
N VAL A 33 -6.94 18.05 10.03
CA VAL A 33 -8.14 17.22 9.86
C VAL A 33 -9.36 18.10 10.13
N GLU A 34 -10.20 18.29 9.13
CA GLU A 34 -11.41 19.13 9.18
C GLU A 34 -12.62 18.29 8.75
N GLY A 35 -13.34 17.74 9.73
CA GLY A 35 -14.41 16.77 9.45
C GLY A 35 -13.87 15.57 8.68
N ASP A 36 -14.40 15.33 7.48
CA ASP A 36 -14.00 14.24 6.59
C ASP A 36 -12.87 14.61 5.61
N LYS A 37 -12.35 15.85 5.68
CA LYS A 37 -11.24 16.29 4.83
C LYS A 37 -9.93 16.26 5.60
N VAL A 38 -8.88 15.76 4.94
CA VAL A 38 -7.54 15.67 5.51
C VAL A 38 -6.56 16.39 4.59
N THR A 39 -5.83 17.37 5.13
CA THR A 39 -4.70 18.00 4.46
C THR A 39 -3.43 17.31 4.92
N MET A 40 -2.63 16.82 3.97
CA MET A 40 -1.38 16.13 4.25
C MET A 40 -0.25 16.64 3.36
N THR A 41 0.93 16.73 3.93
CA THR A 41 2.17 17.04 3.21
C THR A 41 2.93 15.75 2.93
N CYS A 42 3.02 15.36 1.67
CA CYS A 42 3.72 14.15 1.21
C CYS A 42 5.11 14.47 0.65
N LYS A 43 6.13 13.70 1.04
CA LYS A 43 7.44 13.73 0.37
C LYS A 43 7.31 13.04 -1.00
N GLY A 44 7.49 13.79 -2.09
CA GLY A 44 7.33 13.30 -3.46
C GLY A 44 5.89 13.40 -4.00
N ALA A 45 5.14 14.42 -3.57
CA ALA A 45 3.75 14.65 -3.98
C ALA A 45 3.58 14.85 -5.50
N ASP A 46 4.64 15.21 -6.23
CA ASP A 46 4.68 15.29 -7.69
C ASP A 46 4.33 13.97 -8.40
N LYS A 47 4.40 12.85 -7.67
CA LYS A 47 4.01 11.52 -8.16
C LYS A 47 2.52 11.22 -8.01
N LEU A 48 1.75 12.12 -7.41
CA LEU A 48 0.31 12.00 -7.25
C LEU A 48 -0.39 12.95 -8.23
N THR A 49 -1.44 12.45 -8.87
CA THR A 49 -2.29 13.22 -9.77
C THR A 49 -3.67 13.43 -9.16
N ALA A 50 -4.35 14.51 -9.57
CA ALA A 50 -5.68 14.80 -9.07
C ALA A 50 -6.66 13.71 -9.53
N GLY A 51 -7.34 13.08 -8.58
CA GLY A 51 -8.27 11.97 -8.84
C GLY A 51 -7.68 10.58 -8.57
N ASP A 52 -6.40 10.47 -8.21
CA ASP A 52 -5.82 9.18 -7.80
C ASP A 52 -6.49 8.64 -6.53
N GLU A 53 -6.86 7.36 -6.56
CA GLU A 53 -7.31 6.64 -5.37
C GLU A 53 -6.10 6.27 -4.51
N VAL A 54 -6.04 6.79 -3.28
CA VAL A 54 -4.95 6.52 -2.34
C VAL A 54 -5.46 5.81 -1.09
N GLN A 55 -4.82 4.70 -0.72
CA GLN A 55 -5.12 3.98 0.52
C GLN A 55 -4.31 4.57 1.68
N VAL A 56 -4.96 5.32 2.56
CA VAL A 56 -4.33 5.83 3.79
C VAL A 56 -4.49 4.81 4.91
N ARG A 57 -3.37 4.27 5.41
CA ARG A 57 -3.37 3.38 6.59
C ARG A 57 -3.05 4.19 7.83
N GLY A 58 -4.04 4.38 8.71
CA GLY A 58 -3.81 4.96 10.03
C GLY A 58 -2.80 4.13 10.82
N LYS A 59 -1.94 4.79 11.60
CA LYS A 59 -1.12 4.07 12.58
C LYS A 59 -2.08 3.38 13.56
N LYS A 60 -1.94 2.07 13.74
CA LYS A 60 -2.58 1.39 14.89
C LYS A 60 -2.07 2.12 16.13
N LYS A 61 -2.95 2.78 16.89
CA LYS A 61 -2.64 3.11 18.29
C LYS A 61 -2.36 1.74 18.91
N GLY A 62 -1.12 1.49 19.35
CA GLY A 62 -0.75 0.21 19.94
C GLY A 62 -1.69 -0.07 21.08
N ALA A 63 -2.63 -0.98 20.85
CA ALA A 63 -3.25 -1.73 21.92
C ALA A 63 -2.38 -2.96 22.11
N VAL A 64 -1.91 -3.13 23.36
CA VAL A 64 -1.34 -4.35 23.97
C VAL A 64 0.13 -4.61 23.59
N GLU A 65 1.10 -4.77 24.50
CA GLU A 65 1.16 -5.72 25.63
C GLU A 65 1.88 -5.19 26.89
N GLY A 66 1.33 -5.44 28.08
CA GLY A 66 2.01 -5.22 29.36
C GLY A 66 1.12 -5.01 30.61
N CYS A 67 0.16 -5.90 30.85
CA CYS A 67 -0.13 -6.33 32.22
C CYS A 67 0.56 -7.69 32.42
#